data_AF-A0A528CI28-F1
#
_entry.id   AF-A0A528CI28-F1
#
_cell.length_a   1.000
_cell.length_b   1.000
_cell.length_c   1.000
_cell.angle_alpha   90.00
_cell.angle_beta   90.00
_cell.angle_gamma   90.00
#
_symmetry.space_group_name_H-M   'P 1'
#
loop_
_entity.id
_entity.type
_entity.pdbx_description
1 polymer ?
#
loop_
_entity_poly.entity_id
_entity_poly.type
_entity_poly.pdbx_seq_one_letter_code
_entity_poly.pdbx_strand_id
1 'polypeptide(L)' 'QRSTRRISLTAEGSIYADSARRILNDIKEAEIAIQPGAEPRGRLRVSLPSAFGHRLIVPMLPAFIDRYPAIELELMFTD' A
#
# COMPACT_ATOMS: atom_id res chain seq x y z
N GLN A 1 -12.23 26.91 15.13
CA GLN A 1 -11.43 28.03 14.56
C GLN A 1 -10.75 27.54 13.29
N ARG A 2 -11.02 28.16 12.12
CA ARG A 2 -10.38 27.81 10.85
C ARG A 2 -9.07 28.61 10.71
N SER A 3 -7.94 27.92 10.62
CA SER A 3 -6.67 28.49 10.16
C SER A 3 -6.37 27.95 8.77
N THR A 4 -6.25 28.84 7.80
CA THR A 4 -6.08 28.62 6.35
C THR A 4 -4.74 27.99 5.94
N ARG A 5 -4.00 27.36 6.87
CA ARG A 5 -2.67 26.78 6.59
C ARG A 5 -2.51 25.30 6.94
N ARG A 6 -3.54 24.64 7.49
CA ARG A 6 -3.58 23.20 7.70
C ARG A 6 -5.00 22.67 7.49
N ILE A 7 -5.17 21.77 6.52
CA ILE A 7 -6.38 20.97 6.40
C ILE A 7 -6.21 19.83 7.40
N SER A 8 -6.86 19.97 8.56
CA SER A 8 -6.99 18.89 9.53
C SER A 8 -8.40 18.31 9.43
N LEU A 9 -8.50 16.99 9.48
CA LEU A 9 -9.80 16.33 9.52
C LEU A 9 -10.52 16.71 10.83
N THR A 10 -11.84 16.95 10.76
CA THR A 10 -12.68 16.93 11.95
C THR A 10 -12.85 15.48 12.42
N ALA A 11 -13.38 15.27 13.63
CA ALA A 11 -13.64 13.92 14.13
C ALA A 11 -14.57 13.14 13.17
N GLU A 12 -15.64 13.80 12.69
CA GLU A 12 -16.56 13.26 11.70
C GLU A 12 -15.86 13.05 10.34
N GLY A 13 -14.98 13.97 9.96
CA GLY A 13 -14.17 13.87 8.74
C GLY A 13 -13.23 12.66 8.74
N SER A 14 -12.71 12.25 9.91
CA SER A 14 -11.88 11.05 10.04
C SER A 14 -12.69 9.78 9.77
N ILE A 15 -13.87 9.66 10.40
CA ILE A 15 -14.76 8.51 10.22
C ILE A 15 -15.20 8.38 8.75
N TYR A 16 -15.54 9.51 8.12
CA TYR A 16 -15.88 9.55 6.71
C TYR A 16 -14.70 9.13 5.83
N ALA A 17 -13.50 9.67 6.07
CA ALA A 17 -12.30 9.35 5.30
C ALA A 17 -11.92 7.87 5.39
N ASP A 18 -12.03 7.25 6.57
CA ASP A 18 -11.73 5.83 6.75
C ASP A 18 -12.76 4.94 6.05
N SER A 19 -14.04 5.31 6.13
CA SER A 19 -15.12 4.61 5.41
C SER A 19 -14.93 4.70 3.89
N ALA A 20 -14.58 5.89 3.38
CA ALA A 20 -14.33 6.12 1.96
C ALA A 20 -13.11 5.33 1.45
N ARG A 21 -12.02 5.28 2.23
CA ARG A 21 -10.84 4.47 1.88
C ARG A 21 -11.19 2.99 1.78
N ARG A 22 -12.00 2.46 2.71
CA ARG A 22 -12.43 1.06 2.67
C ARG A 22 -13.22 0.76 1.39
N ILE A 23 -14.23 1.57 1.07
CA ILE A 23 -15.05 1.38 -0.13
C ILE A 23 -14.19 1.42 -1.41
N LEU A 24 -13.23 2.35 -1.50
CA LEU A 24 -12.32 2.43 -2.64
C LEU A 24 -11.43 1.18 -2.77
N ASN A 25 -10.98 0.63 -1.64
CA ASN A 25 -10.22 -0.63 -1.65
C ASN A 25 -11.10 -1.80 -2.10
N ASP A 26 -12.32 -1.91 -1.60
CA ASP A 26 -13.26 -2.99 -1.97
C ASP A 26 -13.55 -2.96 -3.49
N ILE A 27 -13.75 -1.77 -4.07
CA ILE A 27 -13.93 -1.59 -5.52
C ILE A 27 -12.69 -2.07 -6.27
N LYS A 28 -11.50 -1.65 -5.83
CA LYS A 28 -10.23 -2.04 -6.45
C LYS A 28 -10.01 -3.56 -6.40
N GLU A 29 -10.36 -4.20 -5.29
CA GLU A 29 -10.28 -5.66 -5.16
C GLU A 29 -11.26 -6.37 -6.10
N ALA A 30 -12.49 -5.86 -6.22
CA ALA A 30 -13.47 -6.40 -7.17
C ALA A 30 -13.01 -6.28 -8.63
N GLU A 31 -12.38 -5.16 -9.01
CA GLU A 31 -11.78 -4.96 -10.34
C GLU A 31 -10.62 -5.94 -10.62
N ILE A 32 -9.82 -6.27 -9.61
CA ILE A 32 -8.75 -7.28 -9.72
C ILE A 32 -9.35 -8.68 -9.88
N ALA A 33 -10.39 -9.01 -9.13
CA ALA A 33 -11.00 -10.35 -9.10
C ALA A 33 -11.58 -10.78 -10.47
N ILE A 34 -12.04 -9.82 -11.28
CA ILE A 34 -12.60 -10.07 -12.60
C ILE A 34 -11.56 -10.15 -13.73
N GLN A 35 -10.27 -9.95 -13.44
CA GLN A 35 -9.19 -10.03 -14.44
C GLN A 35 -8.40 -11.35 -14.30
N PRO A 36 -8.85 -12.46 -14.90
CA PRO A 36 -8.06 -13.69 -14.95
C PRO A 36 -6.78 -13.44 -15.75
N GLY A 37 -5.62 -13.61 -15.10
CA GLY A 37 -4.31 -13.35 -15.69
C GLY A 37 -3.79 -11.91 -15.56
N ALA A 38 -4.42 -11.05 -14.75
CA ALA A 38 -3.83 -9.75 -14.44
C ALA A 38 -2.49 -9.92 -13.72
N GLU A 39 -1.42 -9.44 -14.36
CA GLU A 39 -0.13 -9.32 -13.69
C GLU A 39 -0.24 -8.35 -12.51
N PRO A 40 0.28 -8.70 -11.33
CA PRO A 40 0.38 -7.82 -10.18
C PRO A 40 1.03 -6.48 -10.57
N ARG A 41 0.38 -5.36 -10.21
CA ARG A 41 0.82 -4.01 -10.56
C ARG A 41 0.47 -2.97 -9.50
N GLY A 42 1.21 -1.87 -9.49
CA GLY A 42 1.01 -0.73 -8.59
C GLY A 42 1.89 -0.76 -7.34
N ARG A 43 1.58 0.09 -6.36
CA ARG A 43 2.47 0.30 -5.21
C ARG A 43 2.23 -0.71 -4.09
N LEU A 44 3.28 -1.44 -3.70
CA LEU A 44 3.31 -2.37 -2.59
C LEU A 44 4.18 -1.80 -1.47
N ARG A 45 3.55 -1.41 -0.36
CA ARG A 45 4.25 -0.94 0.85
C ARG A 45 4.31 -2.06 1.88
N VAL A 46 5.51 -2.39 2.35
CA VAL A 46 5.73 -3.44 3.36
C VAL A 46 6.51 -2.85 4.52
N SER A 47 5.99 -2.99 5.74
CA SER A 47 6.68 -2.62 6.97
C SER A 47 7.13 -3.88 7.70
N LEU A 48 8.40 -3.95 8.09
CA LEU A 48 8.98 -5.15 8.67
C LEU A 48 10.21 -4.85 9.56
N PRO A 49 10.52 -5.70 10.56
CA PRO A 49 11.73 -5.54 11.36
C PRO A 49 13.01 -5.59 10.50
N SER A 50 13.97 -4.70 10.79
CA SER A 50 15.20 -4.54 10.01
C SER A 50 15.95 -5.87 9.82
N ALA A 51 16.19 -6.60 10.91
CA ALA A 51 16.91 -7.88 10.87
C ALA A 51 16.21 -8.93 10.01
N PHE A 52 14.87 -9.02 10.09
CA PHE A 52 14.08 -9.93 9.27
C PHE A 52 14.16 -9.54 7.79
N GLY A 53 14.06 -8.25 7.53
CA GLY A 53 14.08 -7.70 6.18
C GLY A 53 15.35 -7.93 5.42
N HIS A 54 16.48 -7.57 6.02
CA HIS A 54 17.78 -7.77 5.39
C HIS A 54 18.12 -9.25 5.22
N ARG A 55 17.73 -10.11 6.17
CA ARG A 55 18.09 -11.53 6.14
C ARG A 55 17.23 -12.35 5.18
N LEU A 56 15.93 -12.05 5.08
CA LEU A 56 14.98 -12.91 4.38
C LEU A 56 14.32 -12.23 3.17
N ILE A 57 13.99 -10.94 3.26
CA ILE A 57 13.24 -10.25 2.19
C ILE A 57 14.19 -9.74 1.09
N VAL A 58 15.24 -9.01 1.45
CA VAL A 58 16.18 -8.41 0.49
C VAL A 58 16.75 -9.41 -0.53
N PRO A 59 17.17 -10.64 -0.13
CA PRO A 59 17.70 -11.62 -1.08
C PRO A 59 16.68 -12.11 -2.12
N MET A 60 15.38 -12.00 -1.84
CA MET A 60 14.31 -12.45 -2.73
C MET A 60 13.85 -11.37 -3.72
N LEU A 61 14.23 -10.10 -3.48
CA LEU A 61 13.76 -8.97 -4.27
C LEU A 61 14.15 -9.03 -5.75
N PRO A 62 15.36 -9.45 -6.16
CA PRO A 62 15.72 -9.46 -7.58
C PRO A 62 14.75 -10.33 -8.39
N ALA A 63 14.54 -11.57 -7.96
CA ALA A 63 13.61 -12.49 -8.62
C ALA A 63 12.16 -11.99 -8.60
N PHE A 64 11.76 -11.29 -7.54
CA PHE A 64 10.43 -10.71 -7.43
C PHE A 64 10.22 -9.55 -8.42
N ILE A 65 11.19 -8.64 -8.52
CA ILE A 65 11.13 -7.47 -9.41
C ILE A 65 11.16 -7.92 -10.87
N ASP A 66 12.01 -8.90 -11.21
CA ASP A 66 12.06 -9.47 -12.56
C ASP A 66 10.74 -10.13 -12.96
N ARG A 67 10.07 -10.79 -12.00
CA ARG A 67 8.78 -11.45 -12.23
C ARG A 67 7.60 -10.48 -12.28
N TYR A 68 7.68 -9.35 -11.56
CA TYR A 68 6.60 -8.37 -11.43
C TYR A 68 7.10 -6.93 -11.65
N PRO A 69 7.53 -6.59 -12.87
CA PRO A 69 8.12 -5.29 -13.17
C PRO A 69 7.15 -4.11 -13.03
N ALA A 70 5.84 -4.38 -13.01
CA ALA A 70 4.80 -3.36 -12.83
C ALA A 70 4.50 -3.02 -11.36
N ILE A 71 5.21 -3.64 -10.40
CA ILE A 71 5.10 -3.33 -8.97
C ILE A 71 6.12 -2.26 -8.58
N GLU A 72 5.64 -1.18 -7.97
CA GLU A 72 6.48 -0.23 -7.25
C GLU A 72 6.61 -0.68 -5.78
N LEU A 73 7.77 -1.22 -5.41
CA LEU A 73 8.01 -1.72 -4.06
C LEU A 73 8.55 -0.64 -3.13
N GLU A 74 7.91 -0.45 -1.97
CA GLU A 74 8.35 0.44 -0.89
C GLU A 74 8.54 -0.37 0.40
N LEU A 75 9.80 -0.56 0.83
CA LEU A 75 10.13 -1.27 2.05
C LEU A 75 10.43 -0.28 3.17
N MET A 76 9.76 -0.46 4.31
CA MET A 76 9.99 0.29 5.54
C MET A 76 10.55 -0.66 6.59
N PHE A 77 11.81 -0.44 6.97
CA PHE A 77 12.43 -1.21 8.05
C PHE A 77 12.17 -0.51 9.38
N THR A 78 11.65 -1.27 10.34
CA THR A 78 11.43 -0.83 11.72
C THR A 78 12.50 -1.43 12.62
N ASP A 79 12.94 -0.68 13.64
CA ASP A 79 13.88 -1.14 14.68
C ASP A 79 13.18 -2.11 15.66
#